data_AF-A0A1J9R9B6-F1
#
_entry.id   AF-A0A1J9R9B6-F1
#
_cell.length_a   1.000
_cell.length_b   1.000
_cell.length_c   1.000
_cell.angle_alpha   90.00
_cell.angle_beta   90.00
_cell.angle_gamma   90.00
#
_symmetry.space_group_name_H-M   'P 1'
#
loop_
_entity.id
_entity.type
_entity.pdbx_description
1 polymer ?
#
loop_
_entity_poly.entity_id
_entity_poly.type
_entity_poly.pdbx_seq_one_letter_code
_entity_poly.pdbx_strand_id
1 'polypeptide(L)'
;MSKIKTRSCLVDTWIARELVYESGEECQSIYNIPLFGDDASNSLFNTALKQSSALRRDLEAFAEAPTTTSPAVQGQISASLTSFSRTIDDYSSLSKQELIPAKQELAFERLKNFRTELADYRQLFDRLRKEREDVVRTTL
;
A
#
# COMPACT_ATOMS: atom_id res chain seq x y z
N MET A 1 -9.54 -40.24 -7.16
CA MET A 1 -8.11 -39.86 -7.24
C MET A 1 -8.02 -38.52 -7.96
N SER A 2 -7.99 -37.41 -7.22
CA SER A 2 -7.89 -36.07 -7.82
C SER A 2 -6.56 -35.44 -7.40
N LYS A 3 -5.76 -35.12 -8.42
CA LYS A 3 -4.38 -34.63 -8.31
C LYS A 3 -4.39 -33.22 -7.70
N ILE A 4 -3.83 -33.09 -6.51
CA ILE A 4 -3.50 -31.79 -5.91
C ILE A 4 -2.38 -31.18 -6.76
N LYS A 5 -2.68 -30.09 -7.47
CA LYS A 5 -1.70 -29.35 -8.24
C LYS A 5 -1.00 -28.37 -7.30
N THR A 6 0.10 -28.80 -6.70
CA THR A 6 1.06 -27.93 -6.05
C THR A 6 1.59 -26.93 -7.08
N ARG A 7 1.24 -25.65 -6.92
CA ARG A 7 1.98 -24.58 -7.58
C ARG A 7 2.79 -23.84 -6.53
N SER A 8 4.06 -24.23 -6.49
CA SER A 8 5.17 -23.49 -5.91
C SER A 8 5.12 -22.04 -6.39
N CYS A 9 4.99 -21.09 -5.46
CA CYS A 9 5.36 -19.70 -5.72
C CYS A 9 6.86 -19.57 -5.45
N LEU A 10 7.64 -19.93 -6.47
CA LEU A 10 9.04 -19.57 -6.56
C LEU A 10 9.17 -18.05 -6.59
N VAL A 11 10.02 -17.56 -5.68
CA VAL A 11 10.75 -16.29 -5.70
C VAL A 11 11.10 -15.80 -7.11
N ASP A 12 10.78 -14.53 -7.39
CA ASP A 12 11.71 -13.46 -7.84
C ASP A 12 11.06 -12.40 -8.75
N THR A 13 11.51 -11.16 -8.52
CA THR A 13 11.62 -10.01 -9.44
C THR A 13 10.37 -9.41 -10.13
N TRP A 14 9.88 -8.31 -9.52
CA TRP A 14 9.51 -7.03 -10.14
C TRP A 14 8.54 -6.91 -11.34
N ILE A 15 7.95 -7.99 -11.89
CA ILE A 15 7.13 -7.88 -13.13
C ILE A 15 5.67 -8.36 -12.99
N ALA A 16 5.25 -9.01 -11.91
CA ALA A 16 3.92 -9.61 -11.83
C ALA A 16 2.82 -8.71 -11.21
N ARG A 17 2.78 -7.39 -11.49
CA ARG A 17 1.74 -6.48 -10.96
C ARG A 17 0.71 -6.02 -12.00
N GLU A 18 0.40 -6.86 -12.98
CA GLU A 18 -0.51 -6.50 -14.09
C GLU A 18 -1.57 -7.56 -14.41
N LEU A 19 -1.96 -8.44 -13.49
CA LEU A 19 -3.05 -9.39 -13.77
C LEU A 19 -4.00 -9.58 -12.58
N VAL A 20 -5.23 -9.13 -12.83
CA VAL A 20 -6.51 -9.46 -12.18
C VAL A 20 -6.91 -8.60 -10.97
N TYR A 21 -7.69 -7.56 -11.27
CA TYR A 21 -8.86 -7.19 -10.47
C TYR A 21 -10.07 -7.07 -11.41
N GLU A 22 -10.40 -8.18 -12.07
CA GLU A 22 -11.66 -8.36 -12.83
C GLU A 22 -12.25 -9.74 -12.51
N SER A 23 -12.61 -9.95 -11.26
CA SER A 23 -13.71 -10.84 -10.86
C SER A 23 -13.96 -10.61 -9.37
N GLY A 24 -15.22 -10.35 -9.02
CA GLY A 24 -15.68 -10.18 -7.65
C GLY A 24 -15.68 -11.50 -6.85
N GLU A 25 -14.56 -12.22 -6.85
CA GLU A 25 -14.27 -13.28 -5.90
C GLU A 25 -13.08 -12.84 -5.06
N GLU A 26 -13.35 -12.63 -3.78
CA GLU A 26 -12.38 -12.23 -2.77
C GLU A 26 -11.27 -13.28 -2.70
N CYS A 27 -10.13 -13.01 -3.34
CA CYS A 27 -8.89 -13.75 -3.12
C CYS A 27 -8.48 -13.56 -1.66
N GLN A 28 -9.05 -14.37 -0.77
CA GLN A 28 -8.62 -14.47 0.62
C GLN A 28 -7.20 -15.02 0.60
N SER A 29 -6.27 -14.06 0.68
CA SER A 29 -4.85 -14.27 0.72
C SER A 29 -4.50 -15.33 1.77
N ILE A 30 -3.53 -16.17 1.42
CA ILE A 30 -2.98 -17.31 2.18
C ILE A 30 -2.52 -16.97 3.62
N TYR A 31 -2.65 -15.71 4.04
CA TYR A 31 -2.40 -15.24 5.39
C TYR A 31 -3.65 -15.19 6.30
N ASN A 32 -4.83 -15.57 5.82
CA ASN A 32 -6.08 -15.58 6.59
C ASN A 32 -6.36 -16.94 7.27
N ILE A 33 -5.36 -17.53 7.95
CA ILE A 33 -5.61 -18.69 8.81
C ILE A 33 -6.16 -18.17 10.15
N PRO A 34 -7.36 -18.58 10.58
CA PRO A 34 -7.99 -18.08 11.81
C PRO A 34 -7.27 -18.67 13.03
N LEU A 35 -6.22 -17.99 13.47
CA LEU A 35 -5.60 -18.21 14.78
C LEU A 35 -6.27 -17.26 15.77
N PHE A 36 -7.32 -17.79 16.42
CA PHE A 36 -8.06 -17.26 17.58
C PHE A 36 -7.64 -15.85 18.04
N GLY A 37 -8.50 -14.88 17.72
CA GLY A 37 -8.65 -13.60 18.42
C GLY A 37 -7.58 -12.53 18.15
N ASP A 38 -7.59 -11.89 16.98
CA ASP A 38 -6.94 -10.59 16.72
C ASP A 38 -7.58 -9.89 15.50
N ASP A 39 -8.83 -9.43 15.63
CA ASP A 39 -9.53 -8.74 14.54
C ASP A 39 -8.94 -7.36 14.25
N ALA A 40 -8.37 -6.70 15.27
CA ALA A 40 -7.86 -5.33 15.16
C ALA A 40 -6.59 -5.24 14.29
N SER A 41 -5.63 -6.14 14.47
CA SER A 41 -4.38 -6.18 13.71
C SER A 41 -4.64 -6.47 12.22
N ASN A 42 -5.48 -7.48 11.94
CA ASN A 42 -5.87 -7.83 10.58
C ASN A 42 -6.69 -6.73 9.91
N SER A 43 -7.57 -6.04 10.65
CA SER A 43 -8.34 -4.92 10.13
C SER A 43 -7.45 -3.73 9.73
N LEU A 44 -6.46 -3.37 10.56
CA LEU A 44 -5.50 -2.31 10.26
C LEU A 44 -4.64 -2.66 9.05
N PHE A 45 -4.18 -3.91 8.94
CA PHE A 45 -3.43 -4.37 7.76
C PHE A 45 -4.24 -4.22 6.48
N ASN A 46 -5.50 -4.67 6.46
CA ASN A 46 -6.38 -4.53 5.30
C ASN A 46 -6.69 -3.06 4.98
N THR A 47 -6.81 -2.22 6.01
CA THR A 47 -7.00 -0.78 5.84
C THR A 47 -5.77 -0.14 5.20
N ALA A 48 -4.57 -0.48 5.69
CA ALA A 48 -3.30 -0.03 5.15
C ALA A 48 -3.12 -0.46 3.67
N LEU A 49 -3.46 -1.71 3.34
CA LEU A 49 -3.45 -2.19 1.95
C LEU A 49 -4.37 -1.38 1.04
N LYS A 50 -5.60 -1.11 1.47
CA LYS A 50 -6.55 -0.32 0.69
C LYS A 50 -6.04 1.11 0.50
N GLN A 51 -5.51 1.73 1.57
CA GLN A 51 -4.92 3.07 1.52
C GLN A 51 -3.71 3.13 0.57
N SER A 52 -2.79 2.17 0.64
CA SER A 52 -1.65 2.05 -0.29
C SER A 52 -2.12 1.92 -1.74
N SER A 53 -3.12 1.07 -2.00
CA SER A 53 -3.67 0.91 -3.36
C SER A 53 -4.31 2.19 -3.90
N ALA A 54 -4.98 2.96 -3.04
CA ALA A 54 -5.61 4.23 -3.41
C ALA A 54 -4.56 5.30 -3.68
N LEU A 55 -3.57 5.42 -2.80
CA LEU A 55 -2.43 6.33 -2.98
C LEU A 55 -1.70 6.08 -4.30
N ARG A 56 -1.49 4.81 -4.66
CA ARG A 56 -0.89 4.46 -5.95
C ARG A 56 -1.68 5.02 -7.13
N ARG A 57 -3.00 4.82 -7.14
CA ARG A 57 -3.88 5.33 -8.21
C ARG A 57 -3.89 6.85 -8.26
N ASP A 58 -3.93 7.51 -7.11
CA ASP A 58 -3.94 8.98 -7.05
C ASP A 58 -2.61 9.56 -7.55
N LEU A 59 -1.48 8.90 -7.23
CA LEU A 59 -0.15 9.29 -7.71
C LEU A 59 0.03 9.03 -9.21
N GLU A 60 -0.46 7.90 -9.72
CA GLU A 60 -0.48 7.61 -11.16
C GLU A 60 -1.32 8.66 -11.91
N ALA A 61 -2.52 8.99 -11.41
CA ALA A 61 -3.35 10.04 -11.99
C ALA A 61 -2.66 11.42 -11.97
N PHE A 62 -1.90 11.72 -10.90
CA PHE A 62 -1.13 12.97 -10.83
C PHE A 62 0.04 12.98 -11.81
N ALA A 63 0.69 11.83 -12.03
CA ALA A 63 1.80 11.68 -12.96
C ALA A 63 1.36 11.78 -14.43
N GLU A 64 0.20 11.24 -14.79
CA GLU A 64 -0.35 11.34 -16.16
C GLU A 64 -0.77 12.77 -16.53
N ALA A 65 -1.18 13.57 -15.54
CA ALA A 65 -1.70 14.91 -15.77
C ALA A 65 -1.11 15.98 -14.82
N PRO A 66 0.21 16.20 -14.78
CA PRO A 66 0.85 17.08 -13.79
C PRO A 66 0.42 18.55 -13.94
N THR A 67 0.10 18.97 -15.16
CA THR A 67 -0.23 20.36 -15.52
C THR A 67 -1.71 20.72 -15.34
N THR A 68 -2.61 19.75 -15.44
CA THR A 68 -4.07 19.96 -15.30
C THR A 68 -4.61 19.54 -13.94
N THR A 69 -3.80 18.86 -13.12
CA THR A 69 -4.24 18.42 -11.80
C THR A 69 -4.50 19.61 -10.87
N SER A 70 -5.73 19.67 -10.37
CA SER A 70 -6.19 20.71 -9.44
C SER A 70 -5.39 20.69 -8.12
N PRO A 71 -5.11 21.86 -7.50
CA PRO A 71 -4.53 21.95 -6.16
C PRO A 71 -5.30 21.15 -5.10
N ALA A 72 -6.61 20.93 -5.30
CA ALA A 72 -7.43 20.11 -4.41
C ALA A 72 -6.94 18.64 -4.35
N VAL A 73 -6.54 18.07 -5.48
CA VAL A 73 -6.06 16.68 -5.56
C VAL A 73 -4.72 16.53 -4.85
N GLN A 74 -3.83 17.54 -4.94
CA GLN A 74 -2.57 17.54 -4.18
C GLN A 74 -2.81 17.55 -2.66
N GLY A 75 -3.81 18.32 -2.21
CA GLY A 75 -4.25 18.33 -0.81
C GLY A 75 -4.81 16.98 -0.37
N GLN A 76 -5.62 16.34 -1.23
CA GLN A 76 -6.16 14.99 -0.98
C GLN A 76 -5.04 13.94 -0.86
N ILE A 77 -4.07 13.92 -1.78
CA ILE A 77 -2.92 13.00 -1.73
C ILE A 77 -2.11 13.22 -0.44
N SER A 78 -1.86 14.49 -0.07
CA SER A 78 -1.14 14.83 1.16
C SER A 78 -1.86 14.34 2.42
N ALA A 79 -3.19 14.47 2.45
CA ALA A 79 -4.02 13.96 3.53
C ALA A 79 -3.99 12.41 3.58
N SER A 80 -4.11 11.75 2.43
CA SER A 80 -4.04 10.29 2.31
C SER A 80 -2.67 9.73 2.75
N LEU A 81 -1.56 10.38 2.41
CA LEU A 81 -0.21 10.01 2.86
C LEU A 81 -0.08 10.12 4.38
N THR A 82 -0.67 11.17 4.97
CA THR A 82 -0.67 11.37 6.42
C THR A 82 -1.52 10.30 7.11
N SER A 83 -2.70 10.00 6.56
CA SER A 83 -3.59 8.94 7.07
C SER A 83 -2.91 7.57 7.01
N PHE A 84 -2.27 7.24 5.89
CA PHE A 84 -1.53 5.98 5.72
C PHE A 84 -0.37 5.85 6.71
N SER A 85 0.39 6.92 6.93
CA SER A 85 1.44 6.95 7.96
C SER A 85 0.89 6.62 9.35
N ARG A 86 -0.26 7.19 9.73
CA ARG A 86 -0.91 6.91 11.02
C ARG A 86 -1.35 5.45 11.14
N THR A 87 -1.97 4.91 10.10
CA THR A 87 -2.36 3.49 10.06
C THR A 87 -1.15 2.57 10.23
N ILE A 88 -0.01 2.89 9.61
CA ILE A 88 1.25 2.14 9.78
C ILE A 88 1.74 2.20 11.22
N ASP A 89 1.70 3.38 11.85
CA ASP A 89 2.14 3.56 13.23
C ASP A 89 1.22 2.81 14.22
N ASP A 90 -0.09 2.87 14.02
CA ASP A 90 -1.08 2.12 14.81
C ASP A 90 -0.88 0.62 14.66
N TYR A 91 -0.69 0.14 13.42
CA TYR A 91 -0.38 -1.26 13.14
C TYR A 91 0.96 -1.68 13.78
N SER A 92 1.96 -0.78 13.79
CA SER A 92 3.24 -1.02 14.46
C SER A 92 3.13 -1.11 15.96
N SER A 93 2.21 -0.36 16.58
CA SER A 93 1.95 -0.43 18.01
C SER A 93 1.30 -1.77 18.37
N LEU A 94 0.26 -2.19 17.63
CA LEU A 94 -0.40 -3.48 17.84
C LEU A 94 0.56 -4.66 17.62
N SER A 95 1.41 -4.59 16.59
CA SER A 95 2.37 -5.66 16.29
C SER A 95 3.38 -5.91 17.43
N LYS A 96 3.68 -4.88 18.25
CA LYS A 96 4.57 -5.03 19.41
C LYS A 96 3.86 -5.67 20.62
N GLN A 97 2.53 -5.54 20.69
CA GLN A 97 1.70 -6.11 21.74
C GLN A 97 1.28 -7.55 21.44
N GLU A 98 1.41 -7.98 20.19
CA GLU A 98 1.19 -9.35 19.75
C GLU A 98 2.05 -10.34 20.55
N LEU A 99 1.39 -11.31 21.19
CA LEU A 99 2.04 -12.29 22.07
C LEU A 99 2.60 -13.47 21.29
N ILE A 100 2.08 -13.73 20.08
CA ILE A 100 2.48 -14.86 19.24
C ILE A 100 3.70 -14.44 18.39
N PRO A 101 4.90 -14.99 18.64
CA PRO A 101 6.13 -14.54 17.97
C PRO A 101 6.07 -14.67 16.44
N ALA A 102 5.45 -15.73 15.92
CA ALA A 102 5.30 -15.95 14.48
C ALA A 102 4.40 -14.90 13.80
N LYS A 103 3.31 -14.47 14.45
CA LYS A 103 2.44 -13.40 13.94
C LYS A 103 3.15 -12.05 13.99
N GLN A 104 3.91 -11.82 15.07
CA GLN A 104 4.70 -10.61 15.25
C GLN A 104 5.79 -10.46 14.17
N GLU A 105 6.53 -11.52 13.87
CA GLU A 105 7.56 -11.52 12.83
C GLU A 105 6.97 -11.19 11.45
N LEU A 106 5.87 -11.85 11.09
CA LEU A 106 5.12 -11.55 9.87
C LEU A 106 4.62 -10.10 9.83
N ALA A 107 4.16 -9.57 10.97
CA ALA A 107 3.69 -8.19 11.06
C ALA A 107 4.84 -7.19 10.86
N PHE A 108 6.04 -7.48 11.38
CA PHE A 108 7.23 -6.66 11.15
C PHE A 108 7.69 -6.67 9.68
N GLU A 109 7.61 -7.80 8.99
CA GLU A 109 7.87 -7.85 7.55
C GLU A 109 6.89 -6.96 6.76
N ARG A 110 5.59 -7.05 7.08
CA ARG A 110 4.57 -6.19 6.47
C ARG A 110 4.81 -4.71 6.74
N LEU A 111 5.18 -4.35 7.98
CA LEU A 111 5.52 -2.98 8.36
C LEU A 111 6.73 -2.45 7.58
N LYS A 112 7.74 -3.28 7.36
CA LYS A 112 8.90 -2.91 6.54
C LYS A 112 8.45 -2.55 5.13
N ASN A 113 7.60 -3.38 4.52
CA ASN A 113 7.08 -3.13 3.18
C ASN A 113 6.28 -1.82 3.11
N PHE A 114 5.32 -1.60 4.02
CA PHE A 114 4.54 -0.37 4.03
C PHE A 114 5.39 0.89 4.28
N ARG A 115 6.43 0.82 5.12
CA ARG A 115 7.34 1.94 5.35
C ARG A 115 8.14 2.29 4.10
N THR A 116 8.60 1.28 3.36
CA THR A 116 9.25 1.49 2.06
C THR A 116 8.27 2.12 1.07
N GLU A 117 7.07 1.57 0.92
CA GLU A 117 6.03 2.14 0.03
C GLU A 117 5.71 3.60 0.39
N LEU A 118 5.55 3.92 1.68
CA LEU A 118 5.29 5.28 2.13
C LEU A 118 6.43 6.24 1.76
N ALA A 119 7.69 5.81 1.90
CA ALA A 119 8.84 6.61 1.53
C ALA A 119 8.87 6.87 0.02
N ASP A 120 8.64 5.82 -0.79
CA ASP A 120 8.59 5.91 -2.24
C ASP A 120 7.47 6.84 -2.71
N TYR A 121 6.28 6.74 -2.11
CA TYR A 121 5.14 7.60 -2.42
C TYR A 121 5.40 9.06 -2.08
N ARG A 122 6.04 9.36 -0.95
CA ARG A 122 6.44 10.73 -0.60
C ARG A 122 7.44 11.30 -1.61
N GLN A 123 8.46 10.52 -1.97
CA GLN A 123 9.45 10.95 -2.97
C GLN A 123 8.83 11.17 -4.36
N LEU A 124 7.93 10.29 -4.79
CA LEU A 124 7.21 10.46 -6.06
C LEU A 124 6.35 11.72 -6.04
N PHE A 125 5.59 11.93 -4.97
CA PHE A 125 4.74 13.10 -4.82
C PHE A 125 5.54 14.41 -4.85
N ASP A 126 6.66 14.47 -4.13
CA ASP A 126 7.54 15.65 -4.10
C ASP A 126 8.15 15.96 -5.47
N ARG A 127 8.53 14.94 -6.24
CA ARG A 127 9.03 15.11 -7.62
C ARG A 127 7.95 15.68 -8.53
N LEU A 128 6.76 15.09 -8.53
CA LEU A 128 5.64 15.54 -9.37
C LEU A 128 5.21 16.97 -9.02
N ARG A 129 5.25 17.35 -7.73
CA ARG A 129 5.00 18.74 -7.31
C ARG A 129 6.02 19.71 -7.89
N LYS A 130 7.31 19.37 -7.84
CA LYS A 130 8.38 20.22 -8.39
C LYS A 130 8.26 20.37 -9.91
N GLU A 131 8.03 19.27 -10.63
CA GLU A 131 7.83 19.31 -12.08
C GLU A 131 6.68 20.26 -12.47
N ARG A 132 5.58 20.22 -11.72
CA ARG A 132 4.45 21.14 -11.91
C ARG A 132 4.83 22.59 -11.59
N GLU A 133 5.51 22.83 -10.48
CA GLU A 133 5.97 24.18 -10.10
C GLU A 133 6.93 24.76 -11.14
N ASP A 134 7.82 23.96 -11.72
CA ASP A 134 8.75 24.35 -12.78
C ASP A 134 8.03 24.69 -14.09
N VAL A 135 7.02 23.90 -14.48
CA VAL A 135 6.19 24.18 -15.68
C VAL A 135 5.37 25.47 -15.50
N VAL A 136 4.76 25.66 -14.33
CA VAL A 136 4.00 26.89 -14.02
C VAL A 136 4.92 28.10 -13.99
N ARG A 137 6.15 27.96 -13.48
CA ARG A 137 7.13 29.05 -13.42
C ARG A 137 7.70 29.43 -14.78
N THR A 138 7.84 28.47 -15.69
CA THR A 138 8.42 28.69 -17.04
C THR A 138 7.40 29.28 -18.02
N THR A 139 6.10 29.15 -17.74
CA THR A 139 5.03 29.72 -18.57
C THR A 139 4.63 31.16 -18.18
N LEU A 140 5.35 31.78 -17.23
CA LEU A 140 5.27 33.20 -16.86
C LEU A 140 6.44 33.98 -17.48
#